data_AF-A0A1S8KJR4-F1
#
_entry.id   AF-A0A1S8KJR4-F1
#
_cell.length_a   1.000
_cell.length_b   1.000
_cell.length_c   1.000
_cell.angle_alpha   90.00
_cell.angle_beta   90.00
_cell.angle_gamma   90.00
#
_symmetry.space_group_name_H-M   'P 1'
#
loop_
_entity.id
_entity.type
_entity.pdbx_description
1 polymer ?
#
loop_
_entity_poly.entity_id
_entity_poly.type
_entity_poly.pdbx_seq_one_letter_code
_entity_poly.pdbx_strand_id
1 'polypeptide(L)'
;TASYSLVPPSTADHIFEAERMLIDKEEAQEEFEYLHKLFVRGYSAIQHPHKPDVTERRKKIFYDRYINGLPIYVTAQRNNTSEESVKVESNRIIIQFASSLELVAFK
;
A
#
# COMPACT_ATOMS: atom_id res chain seq x y z
N THR A 1 -4.93 -55.92 -3.45
CA THR A 1 -3.53 -55.46 -3.57
C THR A 1 -3.47 -54.03 -3.08
N ALA A 2 -3.08 -53.82 -1.82
CA ALA A 2 -3.00 -52.50 -1.21
C ALA A 2 -1.71 -51.80 -1.67
N SER A 3 -1.83 -50.62 -2.29
CA SER A 3 -0.68 -49.78 -2.62
C SER A 3 -0.22 -49.05 -1.35
N TYR A 4 0.78 -49.59 -0.68
CA TYR A 4 1.44 -48.89 0.40
C TYR A 4 2.27 -47.75 -0.20
N SER A 5 1.83 -46.52 0.07
CA SER A 5 2.61 -45.31 -0.19
C SER A 5 3.92 -45.40 0.60
N LEU A 6 5.06 -45.27 -0.09
CA LEU A 6 6.42 -45.34 0.46
C LEU A 6 6.84 -44.06 1.19
N VAL A 7 5.90 -43.33 1.79
CA VAL A 7 6.23 -42.14 2.58
C VAL A 7 6.31 -42.57 4.04
N PRO A 8 7.46 -42.39 4.72
CA PRO A 8 7.59 -42.76 6.11
C PRO A 8 6.56 -41.97 6.96
N PRO A 9 5.94 -42.60 7.97
CA PRO A 9 4.88 -41.96 8.76
C PRO A 9 5.33 -40.67 9.48
N SER A 10 6.63 -40.44 9.62
CA SER A 10 7.18 -39.20 10.20
C SER A 10 7.17 -37.99 9.25
N THR A 11 6.83 -38.17 7.96
CA THR A 11 6.72 -37.05 6.99
C THR A 11 5.28 -36.61 6.77
N ALA A 12 4.29 -37.41 7.18
CA ALA A 12 2.88 -37.10 6.98
C ALA A 12 2.48 -35.78 7.66
N ASP A 13 2.91 -35.55 8.91
CA ASP A 13 2.58 -34.33 9.65
C ASP A 13 3.27 -33.07 9.09
N HIS A 14 4.48 -33.19 8.53
CA HIS A 14 5.22 -32.05 7.98
C HIS A 14 4.76 -31.62 6.58
N ILE A 15 4.17 -32.52 5.78
CA ILE A 15 3.64 -32.20 4.45
C ILE A 15 2.44 -31.25 4.56
N PHE A 16 1.52 -31.51 5.50
CA PHE A 16 0.37 -30.62 5.73
C PHE A 16 0.77 -29.23 6.23
N GLU A 17 1.83 -29.14 7.04
CA GLU A 17 2.35 -27.87 7.53
C GLU A 17 3.01 -27.05 6.39
N ALA A 18 3.80 -27.70 5.53
CA ALA A 18 4.42 -27.07 4.38
C ALA A 18 3.39 -26.61 3.33
N GLU A 19 2.37 -27.42 3.04
CA GLU A 19 1.26 -27.06 2.15
C GLU A 19 0.46 -25.88 2.72
N ARG A 20 0.17 -25.88 4.02
CA ARG A 20 -0.52 -24.75 4.67
C ARG A 20 0.31 -23.47 4.64
N MET A 21 1.61 -23.54 4.91
CA MET A 21 2.51 -22.38 4.79
C MET A 21 2.61 -21.86 3.35
N LEU A 22 2.56 -22.76 2.35
CA LEU A 22 2.54 -22.38 0.94
C LEU A 22 1.23 -21.70 0.57
N ILE A 23 0.09 -22.24 1.01
CA ILE A 23 -1.24 -21.64 0.81
C ILE A 23 -1.32 -20.28 1.48
N ASP A 24 -0.93 -20.16 2.76
CA ASP A 24 -0.92 -18.88 3.48
C ASP A 24 -0.03 -17.84 2.77
N LYS A 25 1.08 -18.30 2.15
CA LYS A 25 1.97 -17.44 1.37
C LYS A 25 1.39 -17.06 0.01
N GLU A 26 0.68 -17.97 -0.67
CA GLU A 26 -0.01 -17.70 -1.92
C GLU A 26 -1.18 -16.73 -1.70
N GLU A 27 -2.01 -16.95 -0.68
CA GLU A 27 -3.08 -16.04 -0.28
C GLU A 27 -2.54 -14.65 0.09
N ALA A 28 -1.46 -14.59 0.89
CA ALA A 28 -0.80 -13.33 1.22
C ALA A 28 -0.22 -12.61 -0.01
N GLN A 29 0.28 -13.37 -0.99
CA GLN A 29 0.79 -12.82 -2.24
C GLN A 29 -0.35 -12.24 -3.10
N GLU A 30 -1.47 -12.95 -3.23
CA GLU A 30 -2.65 -12.48 -3.95
C GLU A 30 -3.22 -11.21 -3.31
N GLU A 31 -3.35 -11.19 -1.97
CA GLU A 31 -3.79 -10.01 -1.24
C GLU A 31 -2.84 -8.84 -1.43
N PHE A 32 -1.53 -9.08 -1.33
CA PHE A 32 -0.50 -8.06 -1.58
C PHE A 32 -0.63 -7.49 -2.98
N GLU A 33 -0.75 -8.33 -4.02
CA GLU A 33 -0.87 -7.86 -5.39
C GLU A 33 -2.14 -7.03 -5.62
N TYR A 34 -3.25 -7.45 -5.04
CA TYR A 34 -4.50 -6.70 -5.09
C TYR A 34 -4.35 -5.32 -4.43
N LEU A 35 -3.89 -5.27 -3.19
CA LEU A 35 -3.68 -4.02 -2.45
C LEU A 35 -2.62 -3.15 -3.10
N HIS A 36 -1.56 -3.73 -3.67
CA HIS A 36 -0.52 -3.01 -4.37
C HIS A 36 -1.05 -2.36 -5.65
N LYS A 37 -1.90 -3.05 -6.42
CA LYS A 37 -2.58 -2.46 -7.59
C LYS A 37 -3.46 -1.27 -7.20
N LEU A 38 -4.20 -1.39 -6.09
CA LEU A 38 -4.97 -0.26 -5.55
C LEU A 38 -4.04 0.88 -5.13
N PHE A 39 -2.98 0.60 -4.39
CA PHE A 39 -1.99 1.61 -4.00
C PHE A 39 -1.41 2.34 -5.21
N VAL A 40 -1.00 1.62 -6.25
CA VAL A 40 -0.45 2.21 -7.48
C VAL A 40 -1.49 3.09 -8.17
N ARG A 41 -2.75 2.67 -8.28
CA ARG A 41 -3.86 3.48 -8.81
C ARG A 41 -4.04 4.76 -8.01
N GLY A 42 -4.16 4.63 -6.69
CA GLY A 42 -4.27 5.72 -5.72
C GLY A 42 -3.15 6.75 -5.83
N TYR A 43 -1.91 6.26 -5.76
CA TYR A 43 -0.72 7.08 -5.74
C TYR A 43 -0.47 7.78 -7.09
N SER A 44 -0.81 7.13 -8.19
CA SER A 44 -0.66 7.70 -9.54
C SER A 44 -1.60 8.88 -9.77
N ALA A 45 -2.77 8.88 -9.14
CA ALA A 45 -3.76 9.96 -9.20
C ALA A 45 -3.33 11.25 -8.45
N ILE A 46 -2.33 11.17 -7.56
CA ILE A 46 -1.78 12.33 -6.87
C ILE A 46 -0.99 13.17 -7.87
N GLN A 47 -1.63 14.20 -8.42
CA GLN A 47 -1.11 15.01 -9.52
C GLN A 47 -1.53 16.47 -9.40
N HIS A 48 -0.66 17.38 -9.83
CA HIS A 48 -1.03 18.76 -10.14
C HIS A 48 -1.23 18.92 -11.66
N PRO A 49 -2.30 19.56 -12.14
CA PRO A 49 -2.65 19.60 -13.57
C PRO A 49 -1.55 20.11 -14.51
N HIS A 50 -0.75 21.09 -14.05
CA HIS A 50 0.24 21.79 -14.89
C HIS A 50 1.62 21.96 -14.24
N LYS A 51 1.86 21.40 -13.06
CA LYS A 51 3.08 21.69 -12.28
C LYS A 51 3.72 20.40 -11.77
N PRO A 52 4.64 19.79 -12.54
CA PRO A 52 5.23 18.50 -12.18
C PRO A 52 6.04 18.56 -10.88
N ASP A 53 6.69 19.67 -10.57
CA ASP A 53 7.36 19.94 -9.30
C ASP A 53 6.39 19.85 -8.10
N VAL A 54 5.17 20.35 -8.27
CA VAL A 54 4.12 20.24 -7.26
C VAL A 54 3.61 18.82 -7.14
N THR A 55 3.50 18.07 -8.24
CA THR A 55 3.20 16.62 -8.21
C THR A 55 4.24 15.88 -7.37
N GLU A 56 5.53 16.08 -7.65
CA GLU A 56 6.61 15.42 -6.92
C GLU A 56 6.59 15.75 -5.43
N ARG A 57 6.39 17.02 -5.07
CA ARG A 57 6.26 17.44 -3.67
C ARG A 57 5.06 16.78 -2.99
N ARG A 58 3.89 16.76 -3.64
CA ARG A 58 2.69 16.09 -3.10
C ARG A 58 2.93 14.61 -2.84
N LYS A 59 3.62 13.94 -3.76
CA LYS A 59 4.00 12.53 -3.61
C LYS A 59 4.96 12.31 -2.43
N LYS A 60 5.95 13.19 -2.24
CA LYS A 60 6.82 13.15 -1.06
C LYS A 60 6.04 13.37 0.24
N ILE A 61 5.16 14.37 0.27
CA ILE A 61 4.26 14.63 1.41
C ILE A 61 3.38 13.43 1.70
N PHE A 62 2.83 12.77 0.67
CA PHE A 62 2.01 11.56 0.87
C PHE A 62 2.79 10.46 1.59
N TYR A 63 4.00 10.16 1.14
CA TYR A 63 4.87 9.18 1.80
C TYR A 63 5.21 9.58 3.23
N ASP A 64 5.67 10.80 3.44
CA ASP A 64 6.03 11.30 4.78
C ASP A 64 4.83 11.18 5.74
N ARG A 65 3.63 11.58 5.31
CA ARG A 65 2.45 11.70 6.16
C ARG A 65 1.73 10.37 6.39
N TYR A 66 1.48 9.61 5.33
CA TYR A 66 0.52 8.51 5.35
C TYR A 66 1.18 7.13 5.29
N ILE A 67 2.43 7.05 4.83
CA ILE A 67 3.20 5.80 4.83
C ILE A 67 4.14 5.76 6.03
N ASN A 68 4.85 6.86 6.29
CA ASN A 68 5.83 6.95 7.39
C ASN A 68 5.24 7.53 8.69
N GLY A 69 4.01 8.05 8.68
CA GLY A 69 3.34 8.57 9.87
C GLY A 69 3.96 9.85 10.46
N LEU A 70 4.70 10.64 9.67
CA LEU A 70 5.38 11.83 10.17
C LEU A 70 4.39 12.97 10.47
N PRO A 71 4.62 13.72 11.56
CA PRO A 71 3.79 14.88 11.89
C PRO A 71 4.06 16.05 10.91
N ILE A 72 3.10 16.98 10.82
CA ILE A 72 3.08 18.08 9.83
C ILE A 72 4.38 18.88 9.86
N TYR A 73 4.86 19.26 11.06
CA TYR A 73 6.06 20.07 11.20
C TYR A 73 7.33 19.38 10.65
N VAL A 74 7.47 18.05 10.85
CA VAL A 74 8.60 17.29 10.30
C VAL A 74 8.48 17.19 8.78
N THR A 75 7.29 16.91 8.26
CA THR A 75 7.06 16.88 6.81
C THR A 75 7.37 18.23 6.17
N ALA A 76 6.96 19.34 6.81
CA ALA A 76 7.21 20.70 6.33
C ALA A 76 8.72 20.99 6.22
N GLN A 77 9.48 20.64 7.26
CA GLN A 77 10.95 20.77 7.27
C GLN A 77 11.60 19.93 6.15
N ARG A 78 11.24 18.65 6.02
CA ARG A 78 11.82 17.74 5.00
C ARG A 78 11.56 18.20 3.56
N ASN A 79 10.42 18.87 3.35
CA ASN A 79 9.99 19.32 2.03
C ASN A 79 10.28 20.82 1.79
N ASN A 80 11.01 21.49 2.68
CA ASN A 80 11.34 22.92 2.61
C ASN A 80 10.11 23.81 2.31
N THR A 81 9.01 23.55 3.02
CA THR A 81 7.74 24.26 2.85
C THR A 81 7.12 24.63 4.19
N SER A 82 6.05 25.41 4.19
CA SER A 82 5.33 25.77 5.42
C SER A 82 4.40 24.65 5.88
N GLU A 83 4.14 24.57 7.18
CA GLU A 83 3.15 23.65 7.74
C GLU A 83 1.76 23.87 7.14
N GLU A 84 1.40 25.12 6.84
CA GLU A 84 0.14 25.46 6.20
C GLU A 84 0.07 24.88 4.78
N SER A 85 1.16 24.98 4.01
CA SER A 85 1.24 24.34 2.69
C SER A 85 1.08 22.82 2.79
N VAL A 86 1.69 22.18 3.80
CA VAL A 86 1.53 20.73 4.02
C VAL A 86 0.08 20.38 4.34
N LYS A 87 -0.62 21.17 5.17
CA LYS A 87 -2.05 20.94 5.47
C LYS A 87 -2.91 21.00 4.21
N VAL A 88 -2.78 22.08 3.43
CA VAL A 88 -3.55 22.29 2.20
C VAL A 88 -3.26 21.19 1.18
N GLU A 89 -2.00 20.82 1.00
CA GLU A 89 -1.62 19.75 0.08
C GLU A 89 -2.10 18.38 0.58
N SER A 90 -2.00 18.08 1.88
CA SER A 90 -2.47 16.82 2.49
C SER A 90 -3.95 16.56 2.20
N ASN A 91 -4.79 17.58 2.34
CA ASN A 91 -6.22 17.47 2.02
C ASN A 91 -6.45 17.11 0.55
N ARG A 92 -5.76 17.79 -0.38
CA ARG A 92 -5.86 17.52 -1.82
C ARG A 92 -5.35 16.14 -2.18
N ILE A 93 -4.24 15.72 -1.58
CA ILE A 93 -3.61 14.42 -1.78
C ILE A 93 -4.59 13.30 -1.41
N ILE A 94 -5.19 13.37 -0.20
CA ILE A 94 -6.12 12.33 0.25
C ILE A 94 -7.39 12.30 -0.60
N ILE A 95 -7.93 13.47 -0.96
CA ILE A 95 -9.07 13.53 -1.87
C ILE A 95 -8.74 12.85 -3.21
N GLN A 96 -7.59 13.16 -3.83
CA GLN A 96 -7.20 12.55 -5.11
C GLN A 96 -7.00 11.04 -4.98
N PHE A 97 -6.27 10.60 -3.95
CA PHE A 97 -6.00 9.19 -3.69
C PHE A 97 -7.33 8.43 -3.47
N ALA A 98 -8.15 8.88 -2.53
CA ALA A 98 -9.42 8.24 -2.18
C ALA A 98 -10.43 8.27 -3.33
N SER A 99 -10.53 9.38 -4.08
CA SER A 99 -11.45 9.49 -5.22
C SER A 99 -11.08 8.49 -6.30
N SER A 100 -9.79 8.30 -6.56
CA SER A 100 -9.33 7.34 -7.57
C SER A 100 -9.62 5.89 -7.18
N LEU A 101 -9.80 5.61 -5.89
CA LEU A 101 -10.20 4.31 -5.34
C LEU A 101 -11.70 4.22 -5.10
N GLU A 102 -12.47 5.23 -5.52
CA GLU A 102 -13.92 5.29 -5.34
C GLU A 102 -14.35 5.22 -3.87
N LEU A 103 -13.48 5.67 -2.96
CA LEU A 103 -13.73 5.71 -1.51
C LEU A 103 -14.46 6.99 -1.07
N VAL A 104 -14.58 7.98 -1.95
CA VAL A 104 -15.25 9.24 -1.65
C VAL A 104 -16.74 9.09 -1.94
N ALA A 105 -17.55 8.97 -0.89
CA ALA A 105 -19.00 9.10 -0.99
C ALA A 105 -19.37 10.59 -1.07
N PHE A 106 -19.79 11.06 -2.25
CA PHE A 106 -20.45 12.35 -2.36
C PHE A 106 -21.85 12.22 -1.74
N LYS A 107 -22.13 13.02 -0.71
CA LYS A 107 -23.47 13.28 -0.20
C LYS A 107 -23.90 14.67 -0.63
#